data_AF-A0A3N5L725-F1
#
_entry.id   AF-A0A3N5L725-F1
#
_cell.length_a   1.000
_cell.length_b   1.000
_cell.length_c   1.000
_cell.angle_alpha   90.00
_cell.angle_beta   90.00
_cell.angle_gamma   90.00
#
_symmetry.space_group_name_H-M   'P 1'
#
loop_
_entity.id
_entity.type
_entity.pdbx_description
1 polymer ?
#
loop_
_entity_poly.entity_id
_entity_poly.type
_entity_poly.pdbx_seq_one_letter_code
_entity_poly.pdbx_strand_id
1 'polypeptide(L)'
;MPHRARSVFVLFLIMLVMAARPSGGPAAPAALKVRRGDLVRFLTFSGEIRAKRSVTLLSPDIRDLWSYTISYLAPDGSYVRPGDLVVQFDASELEVKRLDTEKKREEARIAIAQKEADIESRRQDLLLNLAQAEKNFKVAALNATIDPSLLSRSDAEKYQLEQSKTKLELDKA
;
A
#
# COMPACT_ATOMS: atom_id res chain seq x y z
N MET A 1 -112.08 -18.27 -75.07
CA MET A 1 -110.93 -17.58 -75.71
C MET A 1 -110.40 -16.50 -74.76
N PRO A 2 -109.41 -16.81 -73.89
CA PRO A 2 -109.15 -16.09 -72.64
C PRO A 2 -107.66 -15.73 -72.43
N HIS A 3 -107.20 -14.48 -72.70
CA HIS A 3 -105.80 -14.11 -72.39
C HIS A 3 -105.54 -12.66 -71.94
N ARG A 4 -106.54 -11.77 -71.83
CA ARG A 4 -106.29 -10.33 -71.55
C ARG A 4 -106.40 -9.88 -70.08
N ALA A 5 -106.99 -10.67 -69.19
CA ALA A 5 -107.21 -10.27 -67.80
C ALA A 5 -106.06 -10.61 -66.83
N ARG A 6 -105.20 -11.59 -67.16
CA ARG A 6 -104.07 -12.01 -66.31
C ARG A 6 -102.83 -11.11 -66.44
N SER A 7 -102.66 -10.45 -67.58
CA SER A 7 -101.49 -9.60 -67.89
C SER A 7 -101.53 -8.24 -67.19
N VAL A 8 -102.72 -7.67 -66.98
CA VAL A 8 -102.89 -6.36 -66.33
C VAL A 8 -102.59 -6.43 -64.83
N PHE A 9 -102.94 -7.55 -64.17
CA PHE A 9 -102.69 -7.73 -62.73
C PHE A 9 -101.21 -7.97 -62.41
N VAL A 10 -100.49 -8.67 -63.30
CA VAL A 10 -99.04 -8.89 -63.17
C VAL A 10 -98.27 -7.58 -63.39
N LEU A 11 -98.71 -6.74 -64.34
CA LEU A 11 -98.09 -5.43 -64.55
C LEU A 11 -98.28 -4.49 -63.36
N PHE A 12 -99.45 -4.52 -62.72
CA PHE A 12 -99.74 -3.71 -61.54
C PHE A 12 -98.97 -4.17 -60.30
N LEU A 13 -98.76 -5.49 -60.16
CA LEU A 13 -97.95 -6.06 -59.08
C LEU A 13 -96.45 -5.73 -59.25
N ILE A 14 -95.94 -5.71 -60.48
CA ILE A 14 -94.56 -5.29 -60.78
C ILE A 14 -94.37 -3.79 -60.53
N MET A 15 -95.37 -2.96 -60.83
CA MET A 15 -95.32 -1.52 -60.57
C MET A 15 -95.31 -1.18 -59.08
N LEU A 16 -95.96 -1.98 -58.23
CA LEU A 16 -95.95 -1.80 -56.78
C LEU A 16 -94.61 -2.20 -56.13
N VAL A 17 -93.92 -3.21 -56.68
CA VAL A 17 -92.59 -3.64 -56.20
C VAL A 17 -91.48 -2.66 -56.61
N MET A 18 -91.69 -1.86 -57.67
CA MET A 18 -90.70 -0.89 -58.14
C MET A 18 -90.71 0.45 -57.37
N ALA A 19 -91.76 0.72 -56.58
CA ALA A 19 -91.89 1.93 -55.75
C ALA A 19 -91.26 1.79 -54.34
N ALA A 20 -90.82 0.59 -53.95
CA ALA A 20 -90.30 0.31 -52.60
C ALA A 20 -88.77 0.14 -52.53
N ARG A 21 -88.01 0.78 -53.43
CA ARG A 21 -86.55 0.83 -53.31
C ARG A 21 -86.13 1.91 -52.29
N PRO A 22 -85.56 1.55 -51.13
CA PRO A 22 -85.00 2.53 -50.22
C PRO A 22 -83.77 3.18 -50.88
N SER A 23 -83.83 4.49 -51.04
CA SER A 23 -82.73 5.32 -51.53
C SER A 23 -81.57 5.31 -50.54
N GLY A 24 -80.44 4.71 -50.92
CA GLY A 24 -79.21 4.72 -50.14
C GLY A 24 -78.57 6.11 -50.12
N GLY A 25 -78.68 6.81 -48.99
CA GLY A 25 -77.86 7.98 -48.67
C GLY A 25 -76.50 7.56 -48.09
N PRO A 26 -75.48 8.44 -48.14
CA PRO A 26 -74.11 8.09 -47.75
C PRO A 26 -74.05 7.68 -46.27
N ALA A 27 -73.43 6.53 -46.00
CA ALA A 27 -73.23 6.00 -44.65
C ALA A 27 -72.39 6.98 -43.81
N ALA A 28 -73.04 7.64 -42.85
CA ALA A 28 -72.36 8.43 -41.84
C ALA A 28 -71.41 7.53 -41.03
N PRO A 29 -70.23 8.03 -40.61
CA PRO A 29 -69.27 7.22 -39.87
C PRO A 29 -69.91 6.67 -38.59
N ALA A 30 -69.83 5.35 -38.40
CA ALA A 30 -70.40 4.68 -37.24
C ALA A 30 -69.83 5.28 -35.94
N ALA A 31 -70.70 5.88 -35.13
CA ALA A 31 -70.32 6.50 -33.86
C ALA A 31 -69.93 5.42 -32.85
N LEU A 32 -68.64 5.31 -32.51
CA LEU A 32 -68.17 4.45 -31.43
C LEU A 32 -68.44 5.10 -30.06
N LYS A 33 -69.09 4.35 -29.17
CA LYS A 33 -69.36 4.77 -27.79
C LYS A 33 -68.12 4.59 -26.91
N VAL A 34 -67.38 5.67 -26.69
CA VAL A 34 -66.24 5.72 -25.75
C VAL A 34 -66.70 5.82 -24.30
N ARG A 35 -65.97 5.21 -23.38
CA ARG A 35 -66.16 5.31 -21.92
C ARG A 35 -64.93 5.96 -21.29
N ARG A 36 -65.14 6.83 -20.30
CA ARG A 36 -64.04 7.34 -19.47
C ARG A 36 -63.60 6.26 -18.49
N GLY A 37 -62.29 6.07 -18.40
CA GLY A 37 -61.62 5.19 -17.45
C GLY A 37 -60.17 5.65 -17.29
N ASP A 38 -59.50 5.16 -16.26
CA ASP A 38 -58.14 5.57 -15.96
C ASP A 38 -57.17 5.00 -17.00
N LEU A 39 -56.45 5.88 -17.69
CA LEU A 39 -55.43 5.51 -18.68
C LEU A 39 -54.05 5.66 -18.04
N VAL A 40 -53.50 4.54 -17.56
CA VAL A 40 -52.12 4.50 -17.05
C VAL A 40 -51.16 4.40 -18.23
N ARG A 41 -50.33 5.43 -18.43
CA ARG A 41 -49.25 5.41 -19.43
C ARG A 41 -48.00 4.81 -18.82
N PHE A 42 -47.51 3.72 -19.39
CA PHE A 42 -46.20 3.18 -19.11
C PHE A 42 -45.20 3.69 -20.15
N LEU A 43 -44.03 4.11 -19.68
CA LEU A 43 -42.91 4.48 -20.54
C LEU A 43 -41.78 3.50 -20.24
N THR A 44 -41.41 2.70 -21.25
CA THR A 44 -40.37 1.68 -21.12
C THR A 44 -39.01 2.30 -21.41
N PHE A 45 -38.11 2.23 -20.44
CA PHE A 45 -36.72 2.63 -20.62
C PHE A 45 -35.83 1.40 -20.64
N SER A 46 -34.85 1.39 -21.54
CA SER A 46 -33.76 0.43 -21.55
C SER A 46 -32.50 1.07 -20.95
N GLY A 47 -31.72 0.29 -20.23
CA GLY A 47 -30.49 0.73 -19.60
C GLY A 47 -29.69 -0.44 -19.06
N GLU A 48 -28.43 -0.18 -18.70
CA GLU A 48 -27.53 -1.17 -18.14
C GLU A 48 -27.39 -0.99 -16.63
N ILE A 49 -27.32 -2.10 -15.90
CA ILE A 49 -27.04 -2.10 -14.47
C ILE A 49 -25.53 -2.22 -14.28
N ARG A 50 -24.96 -1.36 -13.43
CA ARG A 50 -23.56 -1.43 -13.02
C ARG A 50 -23.44 -1.49 -11.50
N ALA A 51 -22.33 -2.06 -11.03
CA ALA A 51 -22.02 -2.10 -9.61
C ALA A 51 -21.92 -0.67 -9.05
N LYS A 52 -22.57 -0.41 -7.91
CA LYS A 52 -22.50 0.89 -7.22
C LYS A 52 -21.06 1.25 -6.82
N ARG A 53 -20.24 0.25 -6.50
CA ARG A 53 -18.82 0.36 -6.16
C ARG A 53 -18.06 -0.82 -6.74
N SER A 54 -16.88 -0.56 -7.28
CA SER A 54 -15.94 -1.57 -7.74
C SER A 54 -14.54 -1.16 -7.28
N VAL A 55 -13.76 -2.10 -6.79
CA VAL A 55 -12.38 -1.90 -6.35
C VAL A 55 -11.53 -2.98 -6.97
N THR A 56 -10.44 -2.58 -7.63
CA THR A 56 -9.44 -3.50 -8.14
C THR A 56 -8.37 -3.67 -7.07
N LEU A 57 -8.16 -4.91 -6.61
CA LEU A 57 -7.06 -5.25 -5.72
C LEU A 57 -5.81 -5.50 -6.57
N LEU A 58 -4.73 -4.79 -6.26
CA LEU A 58 -3.43 -4.95 -6.89
C LEU A 58 -2.47 -5.56 -5.89
N SER A 59 -1.49 -6.31 -6.37
CA SER A 59 -0.37 -6.74 -5.54
C SER A 59 0.41 -5.51 -5.06
N PRO A 60 0.86 -5.47 -3.80
CA PRO A 60 1.82 -4.46 -3.36
C PRO A 60 3.13 -4.62 -4.15
N ASP A 61 3.78 -3.50 -4.43
CA ASP A 61 5.10 -3.48 -5.05
C ASP A 61 6.18 -3.59 -3.96
N ILE A 62 6.75 -4.78 -3.81
CA ILE A 62 7.82 -5.07 -2.87
C ILE A 62 9.15 -5.07 -3.63
N ARG A 63 10.05 -4.15 -3.24
CA ARG A 63 11.40 -4.05 -3.79
C ARG A 63 12.14 -5.38 -3.63
N ASP A 64 12.78 -5.82 -4.70
CA ASP A 64 13.58 -7.05 -4.80
C ASP A 64 12.78 -8.36 -4.79
N LEU A 65 11.44 -8.32 -4.94
CA LEU A 65 10.63 -9.49 -5.27
C LEU A 65 10.15 -9.42 -6.71
N TRP A 66 10.65 -10.34 -7.53
CA TRP A 66 10.30 -10.45 -8.95
C TRP A 66 9.19 -11.48 -9.22
N SER A 67 8.99 -12.42 -8.28
CA SER A 67 7.99 -13.48 -8.38
C SER A 67 7.01 -13.40 -7.20
N TYR A 68 5.73 -13.26 -7.52
CA TYR A 68 4.64 -13.33 -6.53
C TYR A 68 3.94 -14.68 -6.69
N THR A 69 4.25 -15.61 -5.79
CA THR A 69 3.53 -16.89 -5.73
C THR A 69 2.32 -16.73 -4.82
N ILE A 70 1.12 -17.00 -5.35
CA ILE A 70 -0.11 -17.00 -4.56
C ILE A 70 -0.20 -18.32 -3.79
N SER A 71 -0.15 -18.24 -2.46
CA SER A 71 -0.33 -19.38 -1.56
C SER A 71 -1.81 -19.67 -1.28
N TYR A 72 -2.63 -18.61 -1.22
CA TYR A 72 -4.07 -18.73 -1.02
C TYR A 72 -4.83 -17.68 -1.82
N LEU A 73 -5.97 -18.09 -2.37
CA LEU A 73 -6.93 -17.24 -3.04
C LEU A 73 -8.33 -17.61 -2.57
N ALA A 74 -9.12 -16.61 -2.19
CA ALA A 74 -10.52 -16.81 -1.82
C ALA A 74 -11.31 -17.36 -3.03
N PRO A 75 -12.29 -18.26 -2.82
CA PRO A 75 -13.08 -18.82 -3.92
C PRO A 75 -13.82 -17.75 -4.72
N ASP A 76 -13.87 -17.94 -6.04
CA ASP A 76 -14.56 -17.02 -6.94
C ASP A 76 -16.05 -16.88 -6.58
N GLY A 77 -16.54 -15.64 -6.59
CA GLY A 77 -17.93 -15.33 -6.23
C GLY A 77 -18.25 -15.40 -4.74
N SER A 78 -17.26 -15.63 -3.87
CA SER A 78 -17.46 -15.59 -2.42
C SER A 78 -17.74 -14.17 -1.91
N TYR A 79 -18.59 -14.07 -0.89
CA TYR A 79 -18.87 -12.81 -0.23
C TYR A 79 -17.82 -12.53 0.85
N VAL A 80 -17.04 -11.48 0.67
CA VAL A 80 -15.97 -11.06 1.59
C VAL A 80 -16.31 -9.74 2.27
N ARG A 81 -15.90 -9.59 3.53
CA ARG A 81 -16.02 -8.36 4.32
C ARG A 81 -14.66 -7.66 4.42
N PRO A 82 -14.65 -6.36 4.78
CA PRO A 82 -13.39 -5.66 5.05
C PRO A 82 -12.58 -6.37 6.14
N GLY A 83 -11.33 -6.69 5.82
CA GLY A 83 -10.40 -7.41 6.70
C GLY A 83 -10.37 -8.92 6.50
N ASP A 84 -11.26 -9.49 5.68
CA ASP A 84 -11.19 -10.91 5.33
C ASP A 84 -9.99 -11.18 4.39
N LEU A 85 -9.40 -12.37 4.53
CA LEU A 85 -8.29 -12.80 3.69
C LEU A 85 -8.79 -13.11 2.28
N VAL A 86 -8.36 -12.31 1.29
CA VAL A 86 -8.70 -12.52 -0.13
C VAL A 86 -7.56 -13.20 -0.89
N VAL A 87 -6.32 -12.74 -0.66
CA VAL A 87 -5.11 -13.24 -1.32
C VAL A 87 -4.00 -13.34 -0.28
N GLN A 88 -3.26 -14.44 -0.30
CA GLN A 88 -2.01 -14.60 0.45
C GLN A 88 -0.89 -14.94 -0.52
N PHE A 89 0.22 -14.21 -0.42
CA PHE A 89 1.44 -14.51 -1.16
C PHE A 89 2.41 -15.30 -0.30
N ASP A 90 3.22 -16.16 -0.92
CA ASP A 90 4.33 -16.83 -0.26
C ASP A 90 5.41 -15.79 0.13
N ALA A 91 5.71 -15.73 1.42
CA ALA A 91 6.66 -14.79 2.00
C ALA A 91 8.01 -15.44 2.35
N SER A 92 8.26 -16.69 1.93
CA SER A 92 9.46 -17.44 2.29
C SER A 92 10.78 -16.72 1.93
N GLU A 93 10.89 -16.18 0.72
CA GLU A 93 12.06 -15.41 0.29
C GLU A 93 12.26 -14.12 1.11
N LEU A 94 11.15 -13.43 1.40
CA LEU A 94 11.17 -12.21 2.21
C LEU A 94 11.61 -12.50 3.65
N GLU A 95 11.19 -13.63 4.22
CA GLU A 95 11.57 -14.04 5.57
C GLU A 95 13.06 -14.39 5.65
N VAL A 96 13.60 -15.12 4.66
CA VAL A 96 15.06 -15.39 4.59
C VAL A 96 15.85 -14.07 4.54
N LYS A 97 15.44 -13.13 3.68
CA LYS A 97 16.10 -11.83 3.57
C LYS A 97 15.97 -11.00 4.84
N ARG A 98 14.83 -11.06 5.52
CA ARG A 98 14.61 -10.41 6.81
C ARG A 98 15.59 -10.96 7.85
N LEU A 99 15.71 -12.29 7.96
CA LEU A 99 16.63 -12.94 8.88
C LEU A 99 18.09 -12.58 8.59
N ASP A 100 18.50 -12.54 7.33
CA ASP A 100 19.86 -12.13 6.95
C ASP A 100 20.14 -10.67 7.29
N THR A 101 19.16 -9.79 7.09
CA THR A 101 19.29 -8.36 7.46
C THR A 101 19.36 -8.18 8.97
N GLU A 102 18.59 -8.97 9.73
CA GLU A 102 18.60 -8.98 11.19
C GLU A 102 19.95 -9.47 11.74
N LYS A 103 20.51 -10.54 11.16
CA LYS A 103 21.87 -11.01 11.49
C LYS A 103 22.93 -9.95 11.24
N LYS A 104 22.94 -9.34 10.04
CA LYS A 104 23.89 -8.26 9.70
C LYS A 104 23.79 -7.07 10.65
N ARG A 105 22.57 -6.73 11.07
CA ARG A 105 22.33 -5.66 12.04
C ARG A 105 22.92 -6.01 13.41
N GLU A 106 22.74 -7.24 13.88
CA GLU A 106 23.28 -7.67 15.16
C GLU A 106 24.81 -7.78 15.12
N GLU A 107 25.38 -8.30 14.05
CA GLU A 107 26.84 -8.31 13.81
C GLU A 107 27.42 -6.89 13.84
N ALA A 108 26.79 -5.94 13.16
CA ALA A 108 27.21 -4.55 13.17
C ALA A 108 27.13 -3.93 14.57
N ARG A 109 26.08 -4.26 15.33
CA ARG A 109 25.90 -3.80 16.72
C ARG A 109 27.00 -4.35 17.63
N ILE A 110 27.32 -5.64 17.52
CA ILE A 110 28.41 -6.27 18.27
C ILE A 110 29.75 -5.62 17.90
N ALA A 111 30.00 -5.38 16.61
CA ALA A 111 31.23 -4.74 16.15
C ALA A 111 31.37 -3.30 16.69
N ILE A 112 30.26 -2.55 16.79
CA ILE A 112 30.26 -1.22 17.43
C ILE A 112 30.62 -1.33 18.90
N ALA A 113 29.96 -2.23 19.65
CA ALA A 113 30.22 -2.42 21.08
C ALA A 113 31.67 -2.86 21.36
N GLN A 114 32.23 -3.74 20.53
CA GLN A 114 33.64 -4.14 20.61
C GLN A 114 34.57 -2.94 20.37
N LYS A 115 34.33 -2.16 19.32
CA LYS A 115 35.14 -0.96 19.04
C LYS A 115 35.05 0.07 20.16
N GLU A 116 33.88 0.28 20.74
CA GLU A 116 33.72 1.18 21.88
C GLU A 116 34.53 0.70 23.09
N ALA A 117 34.47 -0.60 23.39
CA ALA A 117 35.27 -1.19 24.47
C ALA A 117 36.78 -1.07 24.19
N ASP A 118 37.23 -1.32 22.96
CA ASP A 118 38.63 -1.19 22.55
C ASP A 118 39.12 0.27 22.66
N ILE A 119 38.28 1.23 22.27
CA ILE A 119 38.59 2.67 22.38
C ILE A 119 38.71 3.05 23.85
N GLU A 120 37.80 2.61 24.71
CA GLU A 120 37.85 2.93 26.14
C GLU A 120 39.05 2.26 26.83
N SER A 121 39.36 1.01 26.50
CA SER A 121 40.56 0.33 26.99
C SER A 121 41.83 1.10 26.59
N ARG A 122 41.93 1.47 25.31
CA ARG A 122 43.07 2.26 24.82
C ARG A 122 43.16 3.62 25.50
N ARG A 123 42.02 4.26 25.77
CA ARG A 123 41.96 5.53 26.51
C ARG A 123 42.50 5.37 27.92
N GLN A 124 42.12 4.31 28.62
CA GLN A 124 42.61 4.01 29.95
C GLN A 124 44.11 3.70 29.96
N ASP A 125 44.60 2.93 28.99
CA ASP A 125 46.03 2.65 28.84
C ASP A 125 46.84 3.93 28.61
N LEU A 126 46.36 4.83 27.75
CA LEU A 126 47.00 6.13 27.52
C LEU A 126 47.01 7.00 28.79
N LEU A 127 45.90 7.04 29.53
CA LEU A 127 45.83 7.77 30.80
C LEU A 127 46.79 7.20 31.85
N LEU A 128 46.91 5.88 31.94
CA LEU A 128 47.85 5.22 32.83
C LEU A 128 49.30 5.52 32.43
N ASN A 129 49.62 5.47 31.14
CA ASN A 129 50.95 5.81 30.63
C ASN A 129 51.32 7.27 30.93
N LEU A 130 50.40 8.20 30.71
CA LEU A 130 50.59 9.61 31.06
C LEU A 130 50.80 9.78 32.57
N ALA A 131 49.95 9.17 33.40
CA ALA A 131 50.09 9.24 34.86
C ALA A 131 51.42 8.66 35.36
N GLN A 132 51.90 7.58 34.75
CA GLN A 132 53.18 6.97 35.07
C GLN A 132 54.35 7.88 34.64
N ALA A 133 54.29 8.48 33.45
CA ALA A 133 55.28 9.43 32.97
C ALA A 133 55.35 10.67 33.89
N GLU A 134 54.20 11.22 34.29
CA GLU A 134 54.13 12.33 35.24
C GLU A 134 54.74 11.98 36.60
N LYS A 135 54.42 10.79 37.12
CA LYS A 135 54.98 10.29 38.39
C LYS A 135 56.49 10.18 38.29
N ASN A 136 57.01 9.58 37.22
CA ASN A 136 58.46 9.42 37.01
C ASN A 136 59.16 10.78 36.93
N PHE A 137 58.58 11.73 36.19
CA PHE A 137 59.11 13.09 36.12
C PHE A 137 59.10 13.79 37.48
N LYS A 138 58.01 13.68 38.26
CA LYS A 138 57.93 14.24 39.61
C LYS A 138 59.01 13.67 40.54
N VAL A 139 59.25 12.36 40.50
CA VAL A 139 60.32 11.71 41.29
C VAL A 139 61.70 12.21 40.85
N ALA A 140 61.98 12.25 39.54
CA ALA A 140 63.25 12.73 39.03
C ALA A 140 63.50 14.22 39.35
N ALA A 141 62.45 15.06 39.28
CA ALA A 141 62.52 16.46 39.65
C ALA A 141 62.80 16.67 41.14
N LEU A 142 62.21 15.85 42.02
CA LEU A 142 62.49 15.88 43.46
C LEU A 142 63.96 15.50 43.75
N ASN A 143 64.47 14.45 43.10
CA ASN A 143 65.87 14.04 43.24
C ASN A 143 66.84 15.13 42.75
N ALA A 144 66.50 15.83 41.66
CA ALA A 144 67.31 16.92 41.12
C ALA A 144 67.28 18.20 41.97
N THR A 145 66.36 18.32 42.94
CA THR A 145 66.27 19.46 43.87
C THR A 145 67.23 19.32 45.06
N ILE A 146 67.83 18.14 45.27
CA ILE A 146 68.79 17.89 46.36
C ILE A 146 70.05 18.75 46.12
N ASP A 147 70.56 19.38 47.19
CA ASP A 147 71.71 20.29 47.12
C ASP A 147 72.96 19.56 46.57
N PRO A 148 73.60 20.07 45.49
CA PRO A 148 74.78 19.46 44.88
C PRO A 148 75.99 19.32 45.83
N SER A 149 76.07 20.11 46.90
CA SER A 149 77.13 20.02 47.90
C SER A 149 77.05 18.78 48.78
N LEU A 150 75.87 18.15 48.86
CA LEU A 150 75.60 16.92 49.62
C LEU A 150 75.77 15.64 48.78
N LEU A 151 76.07 15.78 47.49
CA LEU A 151 76.12 14.69 46.52
C LEU A 151 77.52 14.56 45.89
N SER A 152 77.87 13.34 45.46
CA SER A 152 79.02 13.15 44.56
C SER A 152 78.76 13.84 43.23
N ARG A 153 79.79 14.42 42.60
CA ARG A 153 79.70 15.01 41.25
C ARG A 153 79.02 14.07 40.24
N SER A 154 79.35 12.78 40.30
CA SER A 154 78.77 11.76 39.41
C SER A 154 77.27 11.58 39.61
N ASP A 155 76.78 11.73 40.83
CA ASP A 155 75.39 11.48 41.17
C ASP A 155 74.52 12.70 40.87
N ALA A 156 75.06 13.90 41.05
CA ALA A 156 74.43 15.14 40.60
C ALA A 156 74.21 15.15 39.06
N GLU A 157 75.20 14.75 38.27
CA GLU A 157 75.07 14.64 36.81
C GLU A 157 74.03 13.59 36.40
N LYS A 158 73.97 12.44 37.11
CA LYS A 158 72.96 11.40 36.85
C LYS A 158 71.55 11.92 37.08
N TYR A 159 71.27 12.61 38.19
CA TYR A 159 69.93 13.12 38.49
C TYR A 159 69.47 14.17 37.46
N GLN A 160 70.38 15.01 36.96
CA GLN A 160 70.05 15.97 35.89
C GLN A 160 69.74 15.26 34.55
N LEU A 161 70.50 14.22 34.20
CA LEU A 161 70.24 13.39 33.03
C LEU A 161 68.90 12.65 33.15
N GLU A 162 68.58 12.11 34.31
CA GLU A 162 67.32 11.40 34.56
C GLU A 162 66.12 12.35 34.52
N GLN A 163 66.24 13.56 35.05
CA GLN A 163 65.21 14.60 34.92
C GLN A 163 64.97 15.00 33.46
N SER A 164 66.03 15.19 32.67
CA SER A 164 65.88 15.55 31.26
C SER A 164 65.27 14.41 30.41
N LYS A 165 65.64 13.15 30.68
CA LYS A 165 65.03 11.98 30.03
C LYS A 165 63.55 11.86 30.35
N THR A 166 63.19 11.88 31.63
CA THR A 166 61.78 11.74 32.06
C THR A 166 60.91 12.89 31.57
N LYS A 167 61.47 14.10 31.42
CA LYS A 167 60.78 15.24 30.79
C LYS A 167 60.47 14.98 29.31
N LEU A 168 61.42 14.45 28.55
CA LEU A 168 61.22 14.08 27.15
C LEU A 168 60.25 12.90 26.98
N GLU A 169 60.20 11.99 27.95
CA GLU A 169 59.22 10.90 27.97
C GLU A 169 57.81 11.42 28.28
N LEU A 170 57.67 12.39 29.18
CA LEU A 170 56.40 13.05 29.47
C LEU A 170 55.87 13.84 28.26
N ASP A 171 56.72 14.57 27.55
CA ASP A 171 56.33 15.32 26.35
C ASP A 171 55.92 14.41 25.17
N LYS A 172 56.28 13.13 25.21
CA LYS A 172 55.95 12.13 24.17
C LYS A 172 54.78 11.22 24.54
N ALA A 173 54.37 11.20 25.80
CA ALA A 173 53.28 10.39 26.32
C ALA A 173 51.92 11.06 26.07
#